data_AF-A0A4P7HFM7-F1
#
_entry.id   AF-A0A4P7HFM7-F1
#
_cell.length_a   1.000
_cell.length_b   1.000
_cell.length_c   1.000
_cell.angle_alpha   90.00
_cell.angle_beta   90.00
_cell.angle_gamma   90.00
#
_symmetry.space_group_name_H-M   'P 1'
#
loop_
_entity.id
_entity.type
_entity.pdbx_description
1 polymer ?
#
loop_
_entity_poly.entity_id
_entity_poly.type
_entity_poly.pdbx_seq_one_letter_code
_entity_poly.pdbx_strand_id
1 'polypeptide(L)'
;MKRSQRLTEYRCRSGRYARAVLDTRSAGCAVIFPGQGAQRPAMGERWRDTAQWRIVGEVSEWTGYDIAELVLRAGEQRLRSTDSAQLSIFTMSLMALDYLIEHRMIGRVHACAGHSLGEYTALVAAGAISARAGARLVAARGAAMRTATGQRPGTMAAILGASGAVVEEFAAAARSEGAQVWVANVNGPRQVVVSGTVDGVEAVARAARESRLKVVRIGVDGAFHTPLMATAAPQLRAALDSVEFRATGTAVVANVDAGLYTAARWRELAERQLTAPVRWTDVIQTLTRLGCARLVEVGPSRVLAKSIGRGESALTVRYFGYPGELGP
;
A
#
# COMPACT_ATOMS: atom_id res chain seq x y z
N MET A 1 -4.29 55.30 14.60
CA MET A 1 -3.15 54.53 14.05
C MET A 1 -2.86 53.37 14.99
N LYS A 2 -2.73 52.14 14.45
CA LYS A 2 -2.32 50.87 15.12
C LYS A 2 -3.35 50.12 15.98
N ARG A 3 -4.18 49.31 15.30
CA ARG A 3 -4.57 47.96 15.72
C ARG A 3 -4.11 47.00 14.62
N SER A 4 -3.10 46.19 14.87
CA SER A 4 -2.80 45.00 14.07
C SER A 4 -1.96 44.05 14.90
N GLN A 5 -2.67 43.23 15.67
CA GLN A 5 -2.18 41.96 16.20
C GLN A 5 -2.96 40.86 15.48
N ARG A 6 -2.27 39.75 15.21
CA ARG A 6 -2.69 38.50 14.56
C ARG A 6 -2.50 38.50 13.04
N LEU A 7 -1.47 37.78 12.62
CA LEU A 7 -1.46 36.78 11.54
C LEU A 7 -0.03 36.20 11.44
N THR A 8 0.35 35.41 12.45
CA THR A 8 1.60 34.62 12.39
C THR A 8 1.31 33.32 11.66
N GLU A 9 1.55 33.37 10.35
CA GLU A 9 2.05 32.31 9.46
C GLU A 9 1.81 30.84 9.86
N TYR A 10 0.60 30.34 9.57
CA TYR A 10 0.35 28.91 9.33
C TYR A 10 0.58 28.62 7.84
N ARG A 11 1.83 28.70 7.36
CA ARG A 11 2.18 28.24 6.01
C ARG A 11 2.30 26.72 5.99
N CYS A 12 1.20 26.07 5.61
CA CYS A 12 1.10 24.66 5.29
C CYS A 12 2.22 24.23 4.32
N ARG A 13 3.13 23.34 4.78
CA ARG A 13 4.28 22.80 4.04
C ARG A 13 3.88 21.69 3.03
N SER A 14 2.92 21.96 2.16
CA SER A 14 2.41 21.00 1.15
C SER A 14 3.35 20.74 -0.05
N GLY A 15 4.47 21.46 -0.18
CA GLY A 15 5.30 21.45 -1.40
C GLY A 15 6.58 20.60 -1.40
N ARG A 16 6.92 19.88 -0.31
CA ARG A 16 8.23 19.19 -0.20
C ARG A 16 8.40 17.95 -1.09
N TYR A 17 7.31 17.32 -1.54
CA TYR A 17 7.37 16.07 -2.30
C TYR A 17 7.44 16.25 -3.83
N ALA A 18 7.21 17.45 -4.35
CA ALA A 18 6.85 17.65 -5.77
C ALA A 18 7.96 18.13 -6.72
N ARG A 19 9.23 18.23 -6.30
CA ARG A 19 10.26 18.94 -7.09
C ARG A 19 11.44 18.05 -7.51
N ALA A 20 11.35 17.46 -8.71
CA ALA A 20 12.49 16.94 -9.47
C ALA A 20 12.29 17.18 -10.98
N VAL A 21 13.26 17.85 -11.62
CA VAL A 21 13.24 18.37 -13.02
C VAL A 21 13.49 17.25 -14.05
N LEU A 22 12.94 17.40 -15.27
CA LEU A 22 13.02 16.45 -16.38
C LEU A 22 14.43 16.36 -17.01
N ASP A 23 15.09 15.19 -16.92
CA ASP A 23 16.25 14.78 -17.73
C ASP A 23 16.05 13.35 -18.27
N THR A 24 15.92 13.21 -19.59
CA THR A 24 15.52 11.98 -20.29
C THR A 24 16.66 11.00 -20.57
N ARG A 25 17.88 11.22 -20.02
CA ARG A 25 19.06 10.39 -20.33
C ARG A 25 19.52 9.41 -19.25
N SER A 26 18.77 9.26 -18.14
CA SER A 26 19.08 8.26 -17.10
C SER A 26 17.94 7.26 -16.93
N ALA A 27 18.27 5.99 -16.67
CA ALA A 27 17.28 4.97 -16.36
C ALA A 27 16.39 5.43 -15.20
N GLY A 28 15.07 5.42 -15.42
CA GLY A 28 14.08 5.95 -14.49
C GLY A 28 14.11 5.24 -13.14
N CYS A 29 13.86 5.98 -12.07
CA CYS A 29 13.65 5.45 -10.73
C CYS A 29 12.16 5.54 -10.39
N ALA A 30 11.59 4.46 -9.87
CA ALA A 30 10.27 4.48 -9.27
C ALA A 30 10.33 4.13 -7.78
N VAL A 31 9.49 4.78 -6.99
CA VAL A 31 9.37 4.51 -5.54
C VAL A 31 8.14 3.63 -5.32
N ILE A 32 8.33 2.51 -4.63
CA ILE A 32 7.26 1.56 -4.33
C ILE A 32 7.01 1.47 -2.83
N PHE A 33 5.74 1.35 -2.44
CA PHE A 33 5.34 1.33 -1.03
C PHE A 33 4.63 0.02 -0.66
N PRO A 34 5.03 -0.65 0.43
CA PRO A 34 4.43 -1.91 0.84
C PRO A 34 3.02 -1.72 1.41
N GLY A 35 2.25 -2.81 1.38
CA GLY A 35 0.93 -2.91 1.99
C GLY A 35 0.93 -3.72 3.29
N GLN A 36 -0.27 -4.15 3.71
CA GLN A 36 -0.46 -5.00 4.88
C GLN A 36 0.35 -6.31 4.78
N GLY A 37 0.95 -6.73 5.90
CA GLY A 37 1.94 -7.81 5.99
C GLY A 37 3.37 -7.30 6.21
N ALA A 38 3.60 -5.99 6.09
CA ALA A 38 4.89 -5.33 6.35
C ALA A 38 5.09 -4.88 7.81
N GLN A 39 4.01 -4.82 8.60
CA GLN A 39 4.05 -4.40 9.99
C GLN A 39 4.69 -5.46 10.90
N ARG A 40 5.36 -5.00 11.95
CA ARG A 40 5.92 -5.85 13.01
C ARG A 40 5.90 -5.12 14.35
N PRO A 41 5.86 -5.84 15.49
CA PRO A 41 5.97 -5.22 16.80
C PRO A 41 7.21 -4.34 16.90
N ALA A 42 7.10 -3.22 17.62
CA ALA A 42 8.21 -2.32 17.90
C ALA A 42 8.92 -1.81 16.61
N MET A 43 8.21 -1.72 15.48
CA MET A 43 8.80 -1.27 14.23
C MET A 43 9.21 0.21 14.26
N GLY A 44 8.72 1.01 15.21
CA GLY A 44 9.09 2.41 15.39
C GLY A 44 10.35 2.66 16.22
N GLU A 45 10.91 1.65 16.90
CA GLU A 45 11.97 1.86 17.92
C GLU A 45 13.18 2.62 17.37
N ARG A 46 13.60 2.26 16.16
CA ARG A 46 14.79 2.84 15.49
C ARG A 46 14.58 4.28 15.02
N TRP A 47 13.35 4.79 15.08
CA TRP A 47 13.00 6.14 14.65
C TRP A 47 12.86 7.12 15.82
N ARG A 48 12.78 6.65 17.08
CA ARG A 48 12.44 7.50 18.25
C ARG A 48 13.31 8.74 18.39
N ASP A 49 14.61 8.59 18.18
CA ASP A 49 15.59 9.66 18.37
C ASP A 49 15.91 10.42 17.07
N THR A 50 15.10 10.22 16.03
CA THR A 50 15.27 10.87 14.72
C THR A 50 14.33 12.06 14.57
N ALA A 51 14.69 13.02 13.70
CA ALA A 51 13.83 14.16 13.39
C ALA A 51 12.48 13.74 12.77
N GLN A 52 12.43 12.60 12.09
CA GLN A 52 11.23 12.09 11.42
C GLN A 52 10.18 11.56 12.41
N TRP A 53 10.55 11.31 13.68
CA TRP A 53 9.61 10.90 14.73
C TRP A 53 8.44 11.87 14.91
N ARG A 54 8.61 13.16 14.56
CA ARG A 54 7.52 14.15 14.54
C ARG A 54 6.28 13.70 13.75
N ILE A 55 6.47 12.86 12.71
CA ILE A 55 5.38 12.35 11.86
C ILE A 55 4.44 11.45 12.67
N VAL A 56 4.94 10.74 13.69
CA VAL A 56 4.09 9.94 14.59
C VAL A 56 3.10 10.83 15.34
N GLY A 57 3.56 11.97 15.86
CA GLY A 57 2.71 12.98 16.49
C GLY A 57 1.70 13.60 15.51
N GLU A 58 2.16 14.00 14.33
CA GLU A 58 1.32 14.56 13.26
C GLU A 58 0.20 13.59 12.83
N VAL A 59 0.52 12.31 12.56
CA VAL A 59 -0.49 11.31 12.16
C VAL A 59 -1.44 11.00 13.32
N SER A 60 -0.96 11.01 14.56
CA SER A 60 -1.83 10.82 15.74
C SER A 60 -2.86 11.94 15.85
N GLU A 61 -2.44 13.20 15.70
CA GLU A 61 -3.33 14.37 15.68
C GLU A 61 -4.35 14.29 14.53
N TRP A 62 -3.92 13.90 13.33
CA TRP A 62 -4.79 13.91 12.15
C TRP A 62 -5.86 12.84 12.15
N THR A 63 -5.60 11.72 12.83
CA THR A 63 -6.41 10.50 12.81
C THR A 63 -7.14 10.21 14.12
N GLY A 64 -6.66 10.76 15.24
CA GLY A 64 -7.14 10.46 16.58
C GLY A 64 -6.65 9.13 17.16
N TYR A 65 -5.75 8.43 16.45
CA TYR A 65 -5.13 7.19 16.93
C TYR A 65 -3.83 7.49 17.68
N ASP A 66 -3.52 6.72 18.73
CA ASP A 66 -2.20 6.76 19.36
C ASP A 66 -1.21 5.97 18.49
N ILE A 67 -0.54 6.66 17.56
CA ILE A 67 0.40 6.03 16.63
C ILE A 67 1.67 5.61 17.35
N ALA A 68 2.09 6.34 18.40
CA ALA A 68 3.28 5.98 19.17
C ALA A 68 3.08 4.63 19.86
N GLU A 69 1.94 4.43 20.51
CA GLU A 69 1.61 3.14 21.11
C GLU A 69 1.50 2.04 20.04
N LEU A 70 0.87 2.31 18.89
CA LEU A 70 0.79 1.35 17.77
C LEU A 70 2.16 0.88 17.26
N VAL A 71 3.13 1.78 17.07
CA VAL A 71 4.41 1.43 16.43
C VAL A 71 5.49 0.99 17.43
N LEU A 72 5.31 1.27 18.73
CA LEU A 72 6.28 0.93 19.78
C LEU A 72 5.82 -0.27 20.63
N ARG A 73 4.54 -0.36 20.97
CA ARG A 73 4.03 -1.25 22.03
C ARG A 73 3.03 -2.29 21.56
N ALA A 74 2.33 -2.05 20.44
CA ALA A 74 1.34 -3.01 19.94
C ALA A 74 1.98 -4.37 19.63
N GLY A 75 1.44 -5.42 20.25
CA GLY A 75 1.80 -6.80 19.94
C GLY A 75 1.25 -7.26 18.60
N GLU A 76 1.67 -8.44 18.16
CA GLU A 76 1.28 -9.01 16.85
C GLU A 76 -0.23 -9.06 16.66
N GLN A 77 -0.99 -9.48 17.67
CA GLN A 77 -2.44 -9.61 17.56
C GLN A 77 -3.12 -8.28 17.21
N ARG A 78 -2.72 -7.18 17.86
CA ARG A 78 -3.26 -5.85 17.55
C ARG A 78 -2.83 -5.39 16.16
N LEU A 79 -1.59 -5.66 15.78
CA LEU A 79 -1.06 -5.36 14.45
C LEU A 79 -1.61 -6.27 13.33
N ARG A 80 -2.36 -7.32 13.64
CA ARG A 80 -3.13 -8.09 12.63
C ARG A 80 -4.42 -7.37 12.23
N SER A 81 -4.97 -6.55 13.12
CA SER A 81 -6.17 -5.77 12.81
C SER A 81 -5.88 -4.80 11.67
N THR A 82 -6.73 -4.79 10.65
CA THR A 82 -6.44 -4.11 9.39
C THR A 82 -6.29 -2.60 9.56
N ASP A 83 -7.04 -1.97 10.46
CA ASP A 83 -6.92 -0.53 10.70
C ASP A 83 -5.60 -0.16 11.38
N SER A 84 -5.20 -0.95 12.38
CA SER A 84 -3.92 -0.80 13.07
C SER A 84 -2.76 -1.02 12.11
N ALA A 85 -2.76 -2.13 11.36
CA ALA A 85 -1.73 -2.45 10.38
C ALA A 85 -1.56 -1.33 9.34
N GLN A 86 -2.68 -0.80 8.84
CA GLN A 86 -2.68 0.20 7.79
C GLN A 86 -2.06 1.53 8.25
N LEU A 87 -2.49 2.04 9.40
CA LEU A 87 -1.93 3.28 9.95
C LEU A 87 -0.46 3.13 10.34
N SER A 88 -0.12 1.99 10.93
CA SER A 88 1.25 1.59 11.23
C SER A 88 2.14 1.67 9.99
N ILE A 89 1.82 0.93 8.92
CA ILE A 89 2.66 0.87 7.72
C ILE A 89 2.74 2.22 7.02
N PHE A 90 1.61 2.92 6.89
CA PHE A 90 1.56 4.25 6.29
C PHE A 90 2.50 5.22 7.01
N THR A 91 2.43 5.29 8.35
CA THR A 91 3.30 6.17 9.16
C THR A 91 4.78 5.84 8.96
N MET A 92 5.13 4.55 9.03
CA MET A 92 6.51 4.10 8.83
C MET A 92 7.04 4.45 7.44
N SER A 93 6.24 4.26 6.40
CA SER A 93 6.61 4.62 5.04
C SER A 93 6.74 6.15 4.85
N LEU A 94 5.93 6.96 5.53
CA LEU A 94 6.10 8.42 5.52
C LEU A 94 7.40 8.86 6.19
N MET A 95 7.75 8.29 7.35
CA MET A 95 9.04 8.58 8.01
C MET A 95 10.23 8.18 7.14
N ALA A 96 10.17 6.98 6.54
CA ALA A 96 11.20 6.50 5.63
C ALA A 96 11.34 7.41 4.40
N LEU A 97 10.23 7.84 3.81
CA LEU A 97 10.23 8.77 2.68
C LEU A 97 10.79 10.15 3.06
N ASP A 98 10.36 10.71 4.20
CA ASP A 98 10.83 12.01 4.70
C ASP A 98 12.34 12.01 4.93
N TYR A 99 12.88 10.93 5.53
CA TYR A 99 14.31 10.74 5.72
C TYR A 99 15.07 10.73 4.39
N LEU A 100 14.62 9.93 3.42
CA LEU A 100 15.30 9.82 2.13
C LEU A 100 15.33 11.16 1.37
N ILE A 101 14.26 11.95 1.48
CA ILE A 101 14.17 13.28 0.87
C ILE A 101 15.11 14.26 1.58
N GLU A 102 15.08 14.30 2.91
CA GLU A 102 15.91 15.20 3.72
C GLU A 102 17.40 14.96 3.48
N HIS A 103 17.81 13.70 3.39
CA HIS A 103 19.19 13.29 3.14
C HIS A 103 19.55 13.17 1.65
N ARG A 104 18.66 13.54 0.73
CA ARG A 104 18.87 13.51 -0.73
C ARG A 104 19.33 12.14 -1.25
N MET A 105 18.80 11.07 -0.67
CA MET A 105 19.18 9.68 -0.95
C MET A 105 18.36 9.06 -2.10
N ILE A 106 17.28 9.73 -2.52
CA ILE A 106 16.55 9.38 -3.76
C ILE A 106 16.73 10.53 -4.76
N GLY A 107 17.09 10.17 -5.99
CA GLY A 107 17.17 11.09 -7.12
C GLY A 107 15.79 11.39 -7.74
N ARG A 108 15.76 11.64 -9.04
CA ARG A 108 14.51 11.93 -9.76
C ARG A 108 13.56 10.73 -9.79
N VAL A 109 12.39 10.88 -9.18
CA VAL A 109 11.30 9.89 -9.21
C VAL A 109 10.41 10.09 -10.43
N HIS A 110 10.31 9.06 -11.27
CA HIS A 110 9.54 9.08 -12.52
C HIS A 110 8.09 8.66 -12.29
N ALA A 111 7.88 7.69 -11.40
CA ALA A 111 6.57 7.23 -10.98
C ALA A 111 6.62 6.67 -9.56
N CYS A 112 5.45 6.62 -8.93
CA CYS A 112 5.25 5.87 -7.70
C CYS A 112 4.27 4.72 -7.93
N ALA A 113 4.35 3.69 -7.10
CA ALA A 113 3.31 2.69 -6.99
C ALA A 113 3.25 2.22 -5.54
N GLY A 114 2.19 1.56 -5.15
CA GLY A 114 2.18 0.88 -3.85
C GLY A 114 1.18 -0.23 -3.83
N HIS A 115 1.45 -1.24 -3.01
CA HIS A 115 0.64 -2.45 -2.98
C HIS A 115 -0.53 -2.27 -2.00
N SER A 116 -1.76 -2.32 -2.50
CA SER A 116 -2.99 -2.14 -1.71
C SER A 116 -2.95 -0.82 -0.92
N LEU A 117 -2.81 -0.88 0.41
CA LEU A 117 -2.57 0.27 1.28
C LEU A 117 -1.45 1.19 0.76
N GLY A 118 -0.36 0.61 0.25
CA GLY A 118 0.79 1.38 -0.22
C GLY A 118 0.43 2.37 -1.33
N GLU A 119 -0.67 2.15 -2.07
CA GLU A 119 -1.16 3.09 -3.07
C GLU A 119 -1.47 4.46 -2.47
N TYR A 120 -2.00 4.51 -1.24
CA TYR A 120 -2.28 5.76 -0.52
C TYR A 120 -1.00 6.50 -0.18
N THR A 121 0.05 5.77 0.22
CA THR A 121 1.39 6.35 0.42
C THR A 121 1.99 6.84 -0.89
N ALA A 122 1.81 6.10 -1.99
CA ALA A 122 2.27 6.50 -3.32
C ALA A 122 1.61 7.82 -3.78
N LEU A 123 0.32 8.01 -3.49
CA LEU A 123 -0.40 9.25 -3.77
C LEU A 123 0.13 10.43 -2.95
N VAL A 124 0.49 10.21 -1.69
CA VAL A 124 1.17 11.25 -0.87
C VAL A 124 2.55 11.57 -1.45
N ALA A 125 3.33 10.53 -1.77
CA ALA A 125 4.68 10.68 -2.30
C ALA A 125 4.72 11.41 -3.65
N ALA A 126 3.73 11.18 -4.51
CA ALA A 126 3.58 11.89 -5.77
C ALA A 126 3.05 13.33 -5.60
N GLY A 127 2.57 13.69 -4.41
CA GLY A 127 1.93 14.98 -4.12
C GLY A 127 0.46 15.08 -4.55
N ALA A 128 -0.16 13.96 -4.94
CA ALA A 128 -1.54 13.93 -5.43
C ALA A 128 -2.54 14.20 -4.30
N ILE A 129 -2.16 13.86 -3.07
CA ILE A 129 -2.87 14.22 -1.84
C ILE A 129 -1.86 14.67 -0.78
N SER A 130 -2.30 15.45 0.20
CA SER A 130 -1.45 15.81 1.35
C SER A 130 -1.26 14.63 2.29
N ALA A 131 -0.16 14.62 3.08
CA ALA A 131 0.07 13.60 4.11
C ALA A 131 -1.09 13.53 5.13
N ARG A 132 -1.66 14.69 5.51
CA ARG A 132 -2.84 14.78 6.39
C ARG A 132 -4.08 14.12 5.77
N ALA A 133 -4.35 14.37 4.49
CA ALA A 133 -5.45 13.73 3.78
C ALA A 133 -5.21 12.22 3.64
N GLY A 134 -3.98 11.81 3.29
CA GLY A 134 -3.58 10.40 3.22
C GLY A 134 -3.78 9.67 4.55
N ALA A 135 -3.33 10.23 5.66
CA ALA A 135 -3.51 9.65 6.99
C ALA A 135 -4.98 9.44 7.34
N ARG A 136 -5.83 10.43 7.08
CA ARG A 136 -7.28 10.36 7.32
C ARG A 136 -7.96 9.33 6.43
N LEU A 137 -7.58 9.25 5.15
CA LEU A 137 -8.09 8.23 4.24
C LEU A 137 -7.68 6.82 4.68
N VAL A 138 -6.44 6.63 5.09
CA VAL A 138 -5.94 5.34 5.57
C VAL A 138 -6.67 4.92 6.85
N ALA A 139 -6.89 5.85 7.79
CA ALA A 139 -7.70 5.59 8.99
C ALA A 139 -9.12 5.15 8.60
N ALA A 140 -9.78 5.91 7.73
CA ALA A 140 -11.14 5.61 7.29
C ALA A 140 -11.24 4.28 6.54
N ARG A 141 -10.29 3.99 5.64
CA ARG A 141 -10.19 2.73 4.90
C ARG A 141 -10.03 1.55 5.85
N GLY A 142 -9.08 1.64 6.78
CA GLY A 142 -8.84 0.62 7.79
C GLY A 142 -10.10 0.33 8.62
N ALA A 143 -10.75 1.38 9.12
CA ALA A 143 -11.98 1.25 9.91
C ALA A 143 -13.14 0.64 9.09
N ALA A 144 -13.30 1.06 7.83
CA ALA A 144 -14.33 0.53 6.93
C ALA A 144 -14.11 -0.96 6.64
N MET A 145 -12.87 -1.35 6.31
CA MET A 145 -12.51 -2.75 6.04
C MET A 145 -12.66 -3.63 7.28
N ARG A 146 -12.29 -3.12 8.47
CA ARG A 146 -12.52 -3.83 9.74
C ARG A 146 -14.00 -4.04 10.00
N THR A 147 -14.83 -3.02 9.78
CA THR A 147 -16.29 -3.12 9.97
C THR A 147 -16.89 -4.14 9.00
N ALA A 148 -16.53 -4.10 7.72
CA ALA A 148 -16.95 -5.08 6.73
C ALA A 148 -16.51 -6.50 7.10
N THR A 149 -15.30 -6.64 7.64
CA THR A 149 -14.77 -7.93 8.14
C THR A 149 -15.60 -8.48 9.30
N GLY A 150 -16.03 -7.64 10.25
CA GLY A 150 -16.92 -8.05 11.34
C GLY A 150 -18.31 -8.49 10.87
N GLN A 151 -18.82 -7.90 9.77
CA GLN A 151 -20.10 -8.27 9.16
C GLN A 151 -20.01 -9.55 8.33
N ARG A 152 -18.90 -9.72 7.60
CA ARG A 152 -18.64 -10.85 6.71
C ARG A 152 -17.20 -11.34 6.90
N PRO A 153 -16.96 -12.23 7.87
CA PRO A 153 -15.64 -12.81 8.08
C PRO A 153 -15.13 -13.53 6.84
N GLY A 154 -13.82 -13.50 6.65
CA GLY A 154 -13.16 -14.16 5.54
C GLY A 154 -11.73 -14.55 5.88
N THR A 155 -10.98 -14.94 4.86
CA THR A 155 -9.56 -15.24 4.99
C THR A 155 -8.88 -15.06 3.65
N MET A 156 -7.56 -15.11 3.65
CA MET A 156 -6.75 -15.10 2.44
C MET A 156 -5.70 -16.21 2.47
N ALA A 157 -5.31 -16.72 1.30
CA ALA A 157 -4.22 -17.68 1.15
C ALA A 157 -3.39 -17.38 -0.09
N ALA A 158 -2.06 -17.42 0.07
CA ALA A 158 -1.12 -17.35 -1.03
C ALA A 158 -0.93 -18.74 -1.67
N ILE A 159 -1.14 -18.82 -2.97
CA ILE A 159 -0.84 -19.97 -3.82
C ILE A 159 0.49 -19.70 -4.52
N LEU A 160 1.48 -20.55 -4.22
CA LEU A 160 2.83 -20.43 -4.72
C LEU A 160 3.11 -21.52 -5.74
N GLY A 161 3.64 -21.12 -6.88
CA GLY A 161 4.10 -22.01 -7.94
C GLY A 161 3.26 -22.01 -9.21
N ALA A 162 2.11 -21.31 -9.22
CA ALA A 162 1.17 -21.25 -10.34
C ALA A 162 0.90 -19.81 -10.80
N SER A 163 0.52 -19.65 -12.06
CA SER A 163 0.14 -18.37 -12.65
C SER A 163 -1.24 -17.91 -12.17
N GLY A 164 -1.53 -16.61 -12.38
CA GLY A 164 -2.85 -16.05 -12.11
C GLY A 164 -3.98 -16.80 -12.82
N ALA A 165 -3.77 -17.22 -14.07
CA ALA A 165 -4.77 -17.95 -14.85
C ALA A 165 -5.12 -19.30 -14.22
N VAL A 166 -4.10 -20.10 -13.85
CA VAL A 166 -4.32 -21.41 -13.21
C VAL A 166 -5.05 -21.28 -11.87
N VAL A 167 -4.67 -20.27 -11.06
CA VAL A 167 -5.35 -20.06 -9.77
C VAL A 167 -6.78 -19.54 -9.95
N GLU A 168 -7.02 -18.75 -11.00
CA GLU A 168 -8.37 -18.31 -11.36
C GLU A 168 -9.24 -19.48 -11.84
N GLU A 169 -8.69 -20.49 -12.52
CA GLU A 169 -9.41 -21.73 -12.86
C GLU A 169 -9.90 -22.46 -11.60
N PHE A 170 -9.04 -22.61 -10.58
CA PHE A 170 -9.46 -23.19 -9.29
C PHE A 170 -10.55 -22.37 -8.60
N ALA A 171 -10.38 -21.03 -8.58
CA ALA A 171 -11.37 -20.14 -7.97
C ALA A 171 -12.71 -20.17 -8.75
N ALA A 172 -12.67 -20.22 -10.07
CA ALA A 172 -13.86 -20.31 -10.92
C ALA A 172 -14.59 -21.64 -10.73
N ALA A 173 -13.87 -22.75 -10.67
CA ALA A 173 -14.44 -24.07 -10.36
C ALA A 173 -15.15 -24.05 -8.99
N ALA A 174 -14.47 -23.58 -7.94
CA ALA A 174 -15.05 -23.47 -6.61
C ALA A 174 -16.29 -22.55 -6.60
N ARG A 175 -16.25 -21.41 -7.31
CA ARG A 175 -17.41 -20.50 -7.45
C ARG A 175 -18.58 -21.15 -8.18
N SER A 176 -18.34 -22.02 -9.16
CA SER A 176 -19.40 -22.74 -9.87
C SER A 176 -20.17 -23.70 -8.95
N GLU A 177 -19.53 -24.14 -7.87
CA GLU A 177 -20.12 -24.96 -6.79
C GLU A 177 -20.70 -24.10 -5.65
N GLY A 178 -20.75 -22.78 -5.82
CA GLY A 178 -21.34 -21.84 -4.85
C GLY A 178 -20.36 -21.26 -3.83
N ALA A 179 -19.07 -21.57 -3.91
CA ALA A 179 -18.08 -20.99 -3.01
C ALA A 179 -17.89 -19.48 -3.27
N GLN A 180 -17.66 -18.71 -2.21
CA GLN A 180 -17.34 -17.28 -2.32
C GLN A 180 -15.83 -17.08 -2.20
N VAL A 181 -15.12 -17.13 -3.34
CA VAL A 181 -13.65 -17.00 -3.43
C VAL A 181 -13.21 -16.37 -4.75
N TRP A 182 -12.21 -15.49 -4.69
CA TRP A 182 -11.67 -14.79 -5.86
C TRP A 182 -10.16 -14.66 -5.76
N VAL A 183 -9.49 -14.53 -6.91
CA VAL A 183 -8.12 -14.01 -6.95
C VAL A 183 -8.15 -12.55 -6.48
N ALA A 184 -7.42 -12.25 -5.41
CA ALA A 184 -7.35 -10.95 -4.77
C ALA A 184 -6.02 -10.22 -5.04
N ASN A 185 -4.93 -10.96 -5.25
CA ASN A 185 -3.66 -10.36 -5.62
C ASN A 185 -2.93 -11.23 -6.65
N VAL A 186 -2.41 -10.61 -7.70
CA VAL A 186 -1.44 -11.23 -8.62
C VAL A 186 -0.09 -10.56 -8.34
N ASN A 187 0.68 -11.15 -7.43
CA ASN A 187 1.90 -10.56 -6.85
C ASN A 187 3.18 -10.89 -7.62
N GLY A 188 3.12 -11.90 -8.49
CA GLY A 188 4.19 -12.27 -9.40
C GLY A 188 3.75 -13.40 -10.32
N PRO A 189 4.60 -13.81 -11.27
CA PRO A 189 4.27 -14.86 -12.24
C PRO A 189 3.88 -16.21 -11.61
N ARG A 190 4.34 -16.47 -10.38
CA ARG A 190 4.10 -17.71 -9.63
C ARG A 190 3.64 -17.48 -8.19
N GLN A 191 3.08 -16.32 -7.91
CA GLN A 191 2.63 -15.93 -6.57
C GLN A 191 1.30 -15.19 -6.65
N VAL A 192 0.23 -15.90 -6.33
CA VAL A 192 -1.15 -15.40 -6.40
C VAL A 192 -1.76 -15.52 -5.01
N VAL A 193 -2.67 -14.62 -4.66
CA VAL A 193 -3.42 -14.69 -3.41
C VAL A 193 -4.89 -14.81 -3.74
N VAL A 194 -5.56 -15.80 -3.14
CA VAL A 194 -7.01 -15.93 -3.13
C VAL A 194 -7.58 -15.44 -1.82
N SER A 195 -8.81 -14.94 -1.89
CA SER A 195 -9.51 -14.29 -0.79
C SER A 195 -11.00 -14.59 -0.88
N GLY A 196 -11.66 -14.74 0.25
CA GLY A 196 -13.06 -15.13 0.28
C GLY A 196 -13.51 -15.59 1.66
N THR A 197 -14.62 -16.33 1.67
CA THR A 197 -15.04 -17.12 2.85
C THR A 197 -13.97 -18.16 3.19
N VAL A 198 -13.96 -18.62 4.45
CA VAL A 198 -13.01 -19.65 4.91
C VAL A 198 -13.13 -20.92 4.06
N ASP A 199 -14.36 -21.38 3.82
CA ASP A 199 -14.61 -22.59 3.05
C ASP A 199 -14.23 -22.41 1.57
N GLY A 200 -14.51 -21.24 0.98
CA GLY A 200 -14.13 -20.97 -0.41
C GLY A 200 -12.62 -20.91 -0.61
N VAL A 201 -11.88 -20.32 0.33
CA VAL A 201 -10.41 -20.33 0.28
C VAL A 201 -9.87 -21.74 0.49
N GLU A 202 -10.47 -22.56 1.36
CA GLU A 202 -10.04 -23.94 1.56
C GLU A 202 -10.34 -24.83 0.35
N ALA A 203 -11.43 -24.60 -0.38
CA ALA A 203 -11.72 -25.29 -1.64
C ALA A 203 -10.58 -25.07 -2.67
N VAL A 204 -10.18 -23.81 -2.87
CA VAL A 204 -9.03 -23.49 -3.76
C VAL A 204 -7.72 -24.06 -3.20
N ALA A 205 -7.51 -23.99 -1.89
CA ALA A 205 -6.31 -24.53 -1.26
C ALA A 205 -6.18 -26.04 -1.48
N ARG A 206 -7.29 -26.79 -1.45
CA ARG A 206 -7.33 -28.23 -1.72
C ARG A 206 -6.92 -28.54 -3.15
N ALA A 207 -7.58 -27.91 -4.14
CA ALA A 207 -7.24 -28.07 -5.56
C ALA A 207 -5.77 -27.71 -5.86
N ALA A 208 -5.26 -26.66 -5.22
CA ALA A 208 -3.86 -26.28 -5.32
C ALA A 208 -2.92 -27.36 -4.76
N ARG A 209 -3.22 -27.94 -3.59
CA ARG A 209 -2.41 -29.02 -2.98
C ARG A 209 -2.44 -30.30 -3.81
N GLU A 210 -3.59 -30.66 -4.37
CA GLU A 210 -3.75 -31.79 -5.31
C GLU A 210 -2.88 -31.58 -6.56
N SER A 211 -2.78 -30.33 -7.01
CA SER A 211 -1.88 -29.90 -8.10
C SER A 211 -0.41 -29.73 -7.66
N ARG A 212 -0.04 -30.19 -6.44
CA ARG A 212 1.31 -30.10 -5.86
C ARG A 212 1.84 -28.66 -5.69
N LEU A 213 0.95 -27.68 -5.60
CA LEU A 213 1.29 -26.28 -5.34
C LEU A 213 1.38 -26.03 -3.83
N LYS A 214 2.21 -25.06 -3.44
CA LYS A 214 2.34 -24.67 -2.03
C LYS A 214 1.29 -23.64 -1.67
N VAL A 215 0.58 -23.89 -0.58
CA VAL A 215 -0.43 -22.96 -0.01
C VAL A 215 0.08 -22.39 1.31
N VAL A 216 -0.04 -21.07 1.49
CA VAL A 216 0.32 -20.38 2.73
C VAL A 216 -0.85 -19.51 3.17
N ARG A 217 -1.44 -19.82 4.32
CA ARG A 217 -2.50 -18.99 4.90
C ARG A 217 -1.94 -17.63 5.32
N ILE A 218 -2.69 -16.57 5.02
CA ILE A 218 -2.34 -15.21 5.42
C ILE A 218 -3.13 -14.87 6.69
N GLY A 219 -2.44 -14.38 7.72
CA GLY A 219 -3.03 -14.08 9.03
C GLY A 219 -3.88 -12.81 9.03
N VAL A 220 -4.99 -12.85 8.32
CA VAL A 220 -6.01 -11.79 8.23
C VAL A 220 -7.40 -12.40 8.29
N ASP A 221 -8.34 -11.67 8.87
CA ASP A 221 -9.70 -12.13 9.11
C ASP A 221 -10.70 -11.64 8.05
N GLY A 222 -10.24 -10.83 7.09
CA GLY A 222 -11.07 -10.20 6.06
C GLY A 222 -10.82 -10.78 4.66
N ALA A 223 -11.89 -10.86 3.87
CA ALA A 223 -11.84 -11.22 2.45
C ALA A 223 -11.45 -10.01 1.57
N PHE A 224 -10.28 -9.42 1.81
CA PHE A 224 -9.84 -8.19 1.14
C PHE A 224 -9.72 -8.34 -0.38
N HIS A 225 -9.97 -7.24 -1.11
CA HIS A 225 -9.90 -7.17 -2.58
C HIS A 225 -10.87 -8.11 -3.29
N THR A 226 -12.06 -8.31 -2.70
CA THR A 226 -13.15 -9.12 -3.25
C THR A 226 -14.49 -8.40 -3.13
N PRO A 227 -15.54 -8.86 -3.83
CA PRO A 227 -16.90 -8.34 -3.65
C PRO A 227 -17.41 -8.38 -2.21
N LEU A 228 -16.86 -9.25 -1.33
CA LEU A 228 -17.25 -9.30 0.08
C LEU A 228 -16.89 -8.03 0.87
N MET A 229 -15.99 -7.18 0.35
CA MET A 229 -15.66 -5.88 0.94
C MET A 229 -16.58 -4.74 0.48
N ALA A 230 -17.64 -5.01 -0.29
CA ALA A 230 -18.52 -3.96 -0.80
C ALA A 230 -19.15 -3.09 0.31
N THR A 231 -19.39 -3.65 1.50
CA THR A 231 -19.95 -2.89 2.63
C THR A 231 -18.98 -1.87 3.23
N ALA A 232 -17.68 -1.93 2.91
CA ALA A 232 -16.71 -0.90 3.28
C ALA A 232 -16.78 0.35 2.38
N ALA A 233 -17.35 0.23 1.17
CA ALA A 233 -17.31 1.30 0.18
C ALA A 233 -18.00 2.60 0.63
N PRO A 234 -19.22 2.60 1.22
CA PRO A 234 -19.88 3.84 1.62
C PRO A 234 -19.09 4.67 2.63
N GLN A 235 -18.47 4.00 3.61
CA GLN A 235 -17.64 4.68 4.62
C GLN A 235 -16.35 5.25 4.00
N LEU A 236 -15.70 4.50 3.09
CA LEU A 236 -14.54 5.02 2.38
C LEU A 236 -14.91 6.17 1.43
N ARG A 237 -16.05 6.10 0.74
CA ARG A 237 -16.55 7.15 -0.16
C ARG A 237 -16.67 8.48 0.57
N ALA A 238 -17.29 8.49 1.75
CA ALA A 238 -17.43 9.70 2.55
C ALA A 238 -16.07 10.35 2.89
N ALA A 239 -15.07 9.54 3.23
CA ALA A 239 -13.73 10.03 3.49
C ALA A 239 -13.05 10.54 2.20
N LEU A 240 -13.17 9.80 1.10
CA LEU A 240 -12.68 10.22 -0.21
C LEU A 240 -13.25 11.59 -0.57
N ASP A 241 -14.56 11.82 -0.39
CA ASP A 241 -15.27 13.06 -0.79
C ASP A 241 -14.76 14.31 -0.08
N SER A 242 -14.11 14.14 1.08
CA SER A 242 -13.40 15.23 1.77
C SER A 242 -11.99 15.53 1.25
N VAL A 243 -11.47 14.74 0.30
CA VAL A 243 -10.10 14.86 -0.21
C VAL A 243 -10.04 15.54 -1.56
N GLU A 244 -9.20 16.57 -1.62
CA GLU A 244 -8.75 17.21 -2.84
C GLU A 244 -7.62 16.38 -3.48
N PHE A 245 -7.88 15.83 -4.67
CA PHE A 245 -6.88 15.16 -5.49
C PHE A 245 -6.30 16.14 -6.50
N ARG A 246 -4.97 16.32 -6.46
CA ARG A 246 -4.24 17.26 -7.32
C ARG A 246 -3.60 16.53 -8.48
N ALA A 247 -3.52 17.22 -9.62
CA ALA A 247 -2.68 16.76 -10.71
C ALA A 247 -1.19 16.97 -10.38
N THR A 248 -0.34 16.01 -10.71
CA THR A 248 1.07 15.99 -10.32
C THR A 248 1.99 15.64 -11.48
N GLY A 249 3.23 16.14 -11.44
CA GLY A 249 4.26 15.80 -12.43
C GLY A 249 4.82 14.38 -12.27
N THR A 250 4.61 13.75 -11.11
CA THR A 250 4.95 12.35 -10.84
C THR A 250 3.69 11.50 -10.95
N ALA A 251 3.71 10.52 -11.84
CA ALA A 251 2.58 9.62 -12.04
C ALA A 251 2.51 8.53 -10.96
N VAL A 252 1.30 8.02 -10.70
CA VAL A 252 1.10 6.85 -9.84
C VAL A 252 0.41 5.75 -10.65
N VAL A 253 0.90 4.51 -10.52
CA VAL A 253 0.30 3.34 -11.16
C VAL A 253 -0.78 2.74 -10.24
N ALA A 254 -2.01 2.64 -10.73
CA ALA A 254 -3.13 2.13 -9.94
C ALA A 254 -3.16 0.59 -9.89
N ASN A 255 -3.59 0.04 -8.76
CA ASN A 255 -3.64 -1.40 -8.50
C ASN A 255 -4.74 -2.11 -9.31
N VAL A 256 -5.84 -1.40 -9.58
CA VAL A 256 -7.08 -1.95 -10.14
C VAL A 256 -6.93 -2.33 -11.61
N ASP A 257 -6.26 -1.49 -12.39
CA ASP A 257 -6.15 -1.61 -13.84
C ASP A 257 -4.71 -1.52 -14.36
N ALA A 258 -3.74 -1.32 -13.47
CA ALA A 258 -2.34 -1.01 -13.81
C ALA A 258 -2.19 0.25 -14.68
N GLY A 259 -3.18 1.14 -14.68
CA GLY A 259 -3.14 2.41 -15.39
C GLY A 259 -2.20 3.41 -14.73
N LEU A 260 -1.55 4.24 -15.56
CA LEU A 260 -0.66 5.31 -15.12
C LEU A 260 -1.43 6.64 -15.05
N TYR A 261 -1.53 7.23 -13.86
CA TYR A 261 -2.36 8.42 -13.64
C TYR A 261 -1.59 9.57 -13.02
N THR A 262 -1.74 10.76 -13.61
CA THR A 262 -1.20 12.03 -13.11
C THR A 262 -2.31 13.00 -12.66
N ALA A 263 -3.59 12.63 -12.84
CA ALA A 263 -4.74 13.49 -12.59
C ALA A 263 -5.96 12.71 -12.08
N ALA A 264 -7.09 13.40 -11.95
CA ALA A 264 -8.29 12.96 -11.24
C ALA A 264 -8.96 11.70 -11.84
N ARG A 265 -8.60 10.54 -11.29
CA ARG A 265 -9.44 9.32 -11.22
C ARG A 265 -9.36 8.62 -9.86
N TRP A 266 -8.51 9.12 -8.96
CA TRP A 266 -8.15 8.46 -7.72
C TRP A 266 -9.32 8.21 -6.77
N ARG A 267 -10.36 9.06 -6.79
CA ARG A 267 -11.60 8.84 -6.02
C ARG A 267 -12.33 7.55 -6.46
N GLU A 268 -12.48 7.35 -7.76
CA GLU A 268 -13.11 6.16 -8.33
C GLU A 268 -12.23 4.93 -8.08
N LEU A 269 -10.94 5.04 -8.41
CA LEU A 269 -9.95 3.96 -8.31
C LEU A 269 -9.78 3.48 -6.86
N ALA A 270 -9.66 4.39 -5.90
CA ALA A 270 -9.44 4.05 -4.49
C ALA A 270 -10.65 3.33 -3.86
N GLU A 271 -11.88 3.69 -4.26
CA GLU A 271 -13.07 2.93 -3.84
C GLU A 271 -13.08 1.55 -4.50
N ARG A 272 -12.92 1.49 -5.82
CA ARG A 272 -12.93 0.23 -6.57
C ARG A 272 -11.84 -0.72 -6.09
N GLN A 273 -10.72 -0.20 -5.60
CA GLN A 273 -9.61 -0.98 -5.03
C GLN A 273 -10.05 -1.88 -3.85
N LEU A 274 -11.10 -1.52 -3.09
CA LEU A 274 -11.60 -2.34 -1.98
C LEU A 274 -12.08 -3.72 -2.44
N THR A 275 -12.70 -3.77 -3.62
CA THR A 275 -13.41 -4.95 -4.13
C THR A 275 -12.80 -5.53 -5.40
N ALA A 276 -11.76 -4.89 -5.93
CA ALA A 276 -11.03 -5.33 -7.12
C ALA A 276 -9.67 -5.93 -6.74
N PRO A 277 -9.17 -6.90 -7.53
CA PRO A 277 -7.86 -7.49 -7.30
C PRO A 277 -6.74 -6.46 -7.44
N VAL A 278 -5.66 -6.66 -6.68
CA VAL A 278 -4.40 -5.94 -6.86
C VAL A 278 -3.58 -6.62 -7.95
N ARG A 279 -3.42 -5.94 -9.07
CA ARG A 279 -2.70 -6.42 -10.25
C ARG A 279 -1.21 -6.04 -10.18
N TRP A 280 -0.52 -6.47 -9.11
CA TRP A 280 0.84 -6.02 -8.82
C TRP A 280 1.85 -6.36 -9.91
N THR A 281 1.77 -7.55 -10.52
CA THR A 281 2.62 -7.90 -11.68
C THR A 281 2.45 -6.89 -12.82
N ASP A 282 1.20 -6.53 -13.15
CA ASP A 282 0.92 -5.58 -14.23
C ASP A 282 1.35 -4.15 -13.87
N VAL A 283 1.26 -3.79 -12.58
CA VAL A 283 1.80 -2.53 -12.03
C VAL A 283 3.31 -2.46 -12.26
N ILE A 284 4.05 -3.51 -11.92
CA ILE A 284 5.51 -3.57 -12.14
C ILE A 284 5.84 -3.51 -13.64
N GLN A 285 5.12 -4.26 -14.48
CA GLN A 285 5.30 -4.18 -15.93
C GLN A 285 5.05 -2.78 -16.48
N THR A 286 4.09 -2.03 -15.92
CA THR A 286 3.84 -0.65 -16.31
C THR A 286 5.01 0.27 -15.95
N LEU A 287 5.59 0.11 -14.76
CA LEU A 287 6.81 0.84 -14.38
C LEU A 287 7.99 0.49 -15.29
N THR A 288 8.17 -0.79 -15.64
CA THR A 288 9.21 -1.25 -16.57
C THR A 288 9.03 -0.65 -17.96
N ARG A 289 7.80 -0.64 -18.50
CA ARG A 289 7.49 0.01 -19.80
C ARG A 289 7.70 1.53 -19.78
N LEU A 290 7.57 2.17 -18.62
CA LEU A 290 7.89 3.58 -18.42
C LEU A 290 9.42 3.85 -18.39
N GLY A 291 10.25 2.82 -18.50
CA GLY A 291 11.71 2.93 -18.43
C GLY A 291 12.27 2.98 -17.01
N CYS A 292 11.47 2.60 -15.99
CA CYS A 292 11.96 2.51 -14.62
C CYS A 292 12.76 1.21 -14.43
N ALA A 293 14.09 1.27 -14.59
CA ALA A 293 14.96 0.11 -14.36
C ALA A 293 15.35 -0.07 -12.88
N ARG A 294 15.12 0.96 -12.05
CA ARG A 294 15.42 0.97 -10.62
C ARG A 294 14.15 1.20 -9.81
N LEU A 295 13.88 0.32 -8.86
CA LEU A 295 12.79 0.45 -7.91
C LEU A 295 13.37 0.64 -6.50
N VAL A 296 12.79 1.55 -5.73
CA VAL A 296 13.12 1.76 -4.31
C VAL A 296 11.89 1.44 -3.48
N GLU A 297 11.91 0.33 -2.76
CA GLU A 297 10.89 0.01 -1.76
C GLU A 297 11.11 0.85 -0.49
N VAL A 298 10.10 1.61 -0.09
CA VAL A 298 10.17 2.54 1.06
C VAL A 298 9.12 2.17 2.10
N GLY A 299 9.56 1.71 3.26
CA GLY A 299 8.65 1.31 4.34
C GLY A 299 9.26 0.29 5.31
N PRO A 300 8.47 -0.25 6.25
CA PRO A 300 8.99 -1.05 7.36
C PRO A 300 9.47 -2.46 6.97
N SER A 301 9.38 -2.85 5.70
CA SER A 301 9.75 -4.20 5.24
C SER A 301 10.18 -4.23 3.78
N ARG A 302 10.88 -5.32 3.41
CA ARG A 302 11.38 -5.63 2.06
C ARG A 302 10.49 -6.62 1.30
N VAL A 303 9.17 -6.60 1.54
CA VAL A 303 8.25 -7.64 1.04
C VAL A 303 8.07 -7.55 -0.47
N LEU A 304 8.02 -6.34 -1.04
CA LEU A 304 7.87 -6.14 -2.48
C LEU A 304 9.15 -6.51 -3.22
N ALA A 305 10.31 -6.12 -2.70
CA ALA A 305 11.61 -6.47 -3.25
C ALA A 305 11.81 -7.99 -3.33
N LYS A 306 11.39 -8.73 -2.30
CA LYS A 306 11.40 -10.19 -2.30
C LYS A 306 10.46 -10.81 -3.34
N SER A 307 9.32 -10.17 -3.61
CA SER A 307 8.33 -10.64 -4.59
C SER A 307 8.82 -10.45 -6.03
N ILE A 308 9.45 -9.31 -6.33
CA ILE A 308 9.92 -8.93 -7.67
C ILE A 308 11.20 -9.69 -8.06
N GLY A 309 12.13 -9.89 -7.11
CA GLY A 309 13.44 -10.51 -7.36
C GLY A 309 13.44 -11.99 -7.78
N ARG A 310 12.27 -12.60 -8.05
CA ARG A 310 12.13 -14.03 -8.41
C ARG A 310 11.81 -14.30 -9.89
N GLY A 311 11.90 -13.31 -10.78
CA GLY A 311 11.64 -13.57 -12.21
C GLY A 311 11.93 -12.47 -13.22
N GLU A 312 12.32 -11.26 -12.80
CA GLU A 312 12.51 -10.12 -13.73
C GLU A 312 13.98 -9.67 -13.76
N SER A 313 14.75 -10.23 -14.69
CA SER A 313 16.21 -10.07 -14.80
C SER A 313 16.69 -8.65 -15.11
N ALA A 314 15.79 -7.72 -15.43
CA ALA A 314 16.12 -6.35 -15.84
C ALA A 314 15.90 -5.26 -14.76
N LEU A 315 15.28 -5.60 -13.62
CA LEU A 315 14.95 -4.62 -12.57
C LEU A 315 15.91 -4.73 -11.38
N THR A 316 16.50 -3.59 -11.01
CA THR A 316 17.20 -3.49 -9.72
C THR A 316 16.23 -2.97 -8.66
N VAL A 317 16.00 -3.77 -7.61
CA VAL A 317 15.19 -3.33 -6.46
C VAL A 317 16.09 -3.05 -5.26
N ARG A 318 16.02 -1.83 -4.74
CA ARG A 318 16.61 -1.40 -3.46
C ARG A 318 15.51 -1.28 -2.42
N TYR A 319 15.86 -1.42 -1.15
CA TYR A 319 14.94 -1.29 -0.03
C TYR A 319 15.51 -0.29 0.96
N PHE A 320 14.65 0.56 1.51
CA PHE A 320 14.94 1.42 2.64
C PHE A 320 13.78 1.42 3.63
N GLY A 321 14.06 1.02 4.87
CA GLY A 321 13.07 1.10 5.94
C GLY A 321 13.52 1.79 7.21
N TYR A 322 14.83 1.95 7.42
CA TYR A 322 15.37 2.52 8.66
C TYR A 322 16.61 3.38 8.41
N PRO A 323 16.88 4.39 9.26
CA PRO A 323 18.13 5.13 9.23
C PRO A 323 19.32 4.17 9.30
N GLY A 324 20.36 4.45 8.53
CA GLY A 324 21.56 3.61 8.44
C GLY A 324 21.42 2.34 7.58
N GLU A 325 20.23 2.00 7.06
CA GLU A 325 20.05 0.83 6.17
C GLU A 325 20.42 1.08 4.69
N LEU A 326 20.96 2.27 4.36
CA LEU A 326 21.61 2.53 3.09
C LEU A 326 23.09 2.80 3.35
N GLY A 327 23.89 1.74 3.30
CA GLY A 327 25.32 1.86 3.00
C GLY A 327 25.52 2.13 1.50
N PRO A 328 26.67 2.71 1.11
CA PRO A 328 26.99 3.03 -0.29
C PRO A 328 26.81 1.83 -1.25
#